data_AF-A0A0F9MHD6-F1
#
_entry.id   AF-A0A0F9MHD6-F1
#
_cell.length_a   1.000
_cell.length_b   1.000
_cell.length_c   1.000
_cell.angle_alpha   90.00
_cell.angle_beta   90.00
_cell.angle_gamma   90.00
#
_symmetry.space_group_name_H-M   'P 1'
#
loop_
_entity.id
_entity.type
_entity.pdbx_description
1 polymer ?
#
loop_
_entity_poly.entity_id
_entity_poly.type
_entity_poly.pdbx_seq_one_letter_code
_entity_poly.pdbx_strand_id
1 'polypeptide(L)'
;MSDAKEKGIMLLSSTSVTMGTNANGTKQILYTVPSGKDCVVTEVIIRNPSGTLAGCNDVDFGTGAACATLNFLNNETGIIDVVATDDFMRLVTSSDDFKVIDGSAAAAVDREFGIQIIAGATAAAATATIDVFGYIF
;
A
#
# COMPACT_ATOMS: atom_id res chain seq x y z
N MET A 1 2.54 21.92 -3.54
CA MET A 1 3.68 20.97 -3.54
C MET A 1 3.49 19.84 -4.58
N SER A 2 2.83 20.09 -5.74
CA SER A 2 2.73 19.07 -6.80
C SER A 2 4.08 18.80 -7.47
N ASP A 3 4.91 19.84 -7.65
CA ASP A 3 6.17 19.76 -8.39
C ASP A 3 7.23 18.87 -7.75
N ALA A 4 7.30 18.78 -6.42
CA ALA A 4 8.36 18.03 -5.75
C ALA A 4 8.26 16.52 -5.96
N LYS A 5 7.05 16.02 -6.27
CA LYS A 5 6.80 14.58 -6.54
C LYS A 5 7.01 14.23 -8.01
N GLU A 6 7.20 15.21 -8.88
CA GLU A 6 7.47 14.97 -10.29
C GLU A 6 8.92 14.52 -10.45
N LYS A 7 9.14 13.36 -11.08
CA LYS A 7 10.46 12.84 -11.48
C LYS A 7 11.43 12.49 -10.33
N GLY A 8 11.03 12.62 -9.07
CA GLY A 8 11.82 12.23 -7.90
C GLY A 8 11.08 11.21 -7.04
N ILE A 9 11.79 10.20 -6.53
CA ILE A 9 11.23 9.25 -5.56
C ILE A 9 11.01 9.99 -4.24
N MET A 10 9.75 10.15 -3.87
CA MET A 10 9.30 10.95 -2.74
C MET A 10 8.19 10.23 -1.99
N LEU A 11 7.93 10.69 -0.76
CA LEU A 11 6.76 10.27 -0.01
C LEU A 11 5.48 10.77 -0.71
N LEU A 12 4.72 9.86 -1.30
CA LEU A 12 3.46 10.15 -1.99
C LEU A 12 2.32 10.33 -0.99
N SER A 13 2.24 9.45 0.01
CA SER A 13 1.26 9.48 1.08
C SER A 13 1.74 8.76 2.35
N SER A 14 1.10 9.07 3.48
CA SER A 14 1.26 8.43 4.78
C SER A 14 -0.14 8.24 5.36
N THR A 15 -0.60 7.00 5.46
CA THR A 15 -2.00 6.68 5.81
C THR A 15 -2.06 5.68 6.96
N SER A 16 -2.92 5.93 7.95
CA SER A 16 -3.22 4.92 8.98
C SER A 16 -4.20 3.90 8.42
N VAL A 17 -3.85 2.63 8.49
CA VAL A 17 -4.58 1.51 7.88
C VAL A 17 -4.98 0.52 8.96
N THR A 18 -6.18 -0.03 8.86
CA THR A 18 -6.60 -1.15 9.69
C THR A 18 -6.01 -2.44 9.12
N MET A 19 -5.25 -3.16 9.94
CA MET A 19 -4.49 -4.36 9.58
C MET A 19 -5.10 -5.63 10.18
N GLY A 20 -6.01 -5.48 11.14
CA GLY A 20 -6.72 -6.59 11.77
C GLY A 20 -7.79 -7.21 10.89
N THR A 21 -8.33 -8.35 11.32
CA THR A 21 -9.38 -9.09 10.59
C THR A 21 -10.65 -8.28 10.25
N ASN A 22 -10.91 -7.16 10.93
CA ASN A 22 -12.01 -6.25 10.58
C ASN A 22 -11.80 -5.54 9.24
N ALA A 23 -10.58 -5.49 8.72
CA ALA A 23 -10.24 -4.88 7.43
C ALA A 23 -10.35 -5.86 6.25
N ASN A 24 -10.70 -7.13 6.51
CA ASN A 24 -10.68 -8.16 5.49
C ASN A 24 -11.62 -7.84 4.32
N GLY A 25 -11.11 -8.00 3.10
CA GLY A 25 -11.91 -7.98 1.88
C GLY A 25 -12.28 -6.60 1.32
N THR A 26 -11.86 -5.50 1.96
CA THR A 26 -12.07 -4.14 1.43
C THR A 26 -10.73 -3.44 1.16
N LYS A 27 -10.61 -2.83 -0.03
CA LYS A 27 -9.46 -1.97 -0.36
C LYS A 27 -9.48 -0.72 0.50
N GLN A 28 -8.38 -0.46 1.20
CA GLN A 28 -8.09 0.80 1.85
C GLN A 28 -7.18 1.63 0.94
N ILE A 29 -7.64 2.82 0.56
CA ILE A 29 -6.93 3.69 -0.38
C ILE A 29 -5.72 4.30 0.32
N LEU A 30 -4.54 4.15 -0.28
CA LEU A 30 -3.29 4.72 0.22
C LEU A 30 -2.92 5.99 -0.53
N TYR A 31 -3.11 6.01 -1.85
CA TYR A 31 -2.79 7.15 -2.71
C TYR A 31 -3.71 7.19 -3.93
N THR A 32 -4.15 8.39 -4.30
CA THR A 32 -4.89 8.64 -5.55
C THR A 32 -4.00 9.42 -6.49
N VAL A 33 -3.73 8.86 -7.67
CA VAL A 33 -2.92 9.53 -8.69
C VAL A 33 -3.69 10.73 -9.23
N PRO A 34 -3.08 11.93 -9.28
CA PRO A 34 -3.70 13.10 -9.88
C PRO A 34 -4.09 12.84 -11.35
N SER A 35 -5.21 13.41 -11.79
CA SER A 35 -5.64 13.28 -13.19
C SER A 35 -4.59 13.84 -14.15
N GLY A 36 -4.35 13.13 -15.26
CA GLY A 36 -3.36 13.53 -16.27
C GLY A 36 -1.90 13.28 -15.85
N LYS A 37 -1.68 12.50 -14.80
CA LYS A 37 -0.37 12.05 -14.33
C LYS A 37 -0.32 10.54 -14.28
N ASP A 38 0.88 10.01 -14.42
CA ASP A 38 1.18 8.61 -14.18
C ASP A 38 1.96 8.47 -12.87
N CYS A 39 1.83 7.32 -12.21
CA CYS A 39 2.50 7.05 -10.95
C CYS A 39 3.23 5.71 -10.99
N VAL A 40 4.44 5.70 -10.43
CA VAL A 40 5.21 4.48 -10.16
C VAL A 40 5.48 4.41 -8.67
N VAL A 41 4.99 3.35 -8.03
CA VAL A 41 5.27 3.04 -6.62
C VAL A 41 6.53 2.19 -6.54
N THR A 42 7.50 2.63 -5.74
CA THR A 42 8.82 1.99 -5.64
C THR A 42 9.02 1.24 -4.34
N GLU A 43 8.44 1.74 -3.25
CA GLU A 43 8.52 1.10 -1.94
C GLU A 43 7.31 1.45 -1.08
N VAL A 44 6.99 0.55 -0.15
CA VAL A 44 5.97 0.75 0.87
C VAL A 44 6.63 0.50 2.22
N ILE A 45 6.45 1.44 3.15
CA ILE A 45 6.94 1.30 4.52
C ILE A 45 5.76 1.13 5.45
N ILE A 46 5.84 0.13 6.32
CA ILE A 46 4.86 -0.14 7.36
C ILE A 46 5.56 0.14 8.68
N ARG A 47 4.99 1.05 9.47
CA ARG A 47 5.58 1.50 10.74
C ARG A 47 4.49 1.87 11.75
N ASN A 48 4.91 2.05 13.00
CA ASN A 48 4.03 2.43 14.10
C ASN A 48 2.78 1.54 14.18
N PRO A 49 2.92 0.21 14.21
CA PRO A 49 1.77 -0.64 14.43
C PRO A 49 1.21 -0.40 15.84
N SER A 50 -0.10 -0.44 16.03
CA SER A 50 -0.73 -0.26 17.35
C SER A 50 -0.58 -1.47 18.28
N GLY A 51 0.04 -2.54 17.80
CA GLY A 51 0.34 -3.77 18.51
C GLY A 51 0.98 -4.78 17.56
N THR A 52 0.91 -6.08 17.90
CA THR A 52 1.39 -7.14 17.00
C THR A 52 0.52 -7.23 15.74
N LEU A 53 1.15 -7.35 14.58
CA LEU A 53 0.50 -7.69 13.30
C LEU A 53 0.60 -9.19 12.99
N ALA A 54 0.97 -10.02 13.97
CA ALA A 54 1.03 -11.47 13.82
C ALA A 54 -0.31 -12.03 13.29
N GLY A 55 -0.21 -12.90 12.28
CA GLY A 55 -1.36 -13.44 11.56
C GLY A 55 -1.75 -12.64 10.31
N CYS A 56 -1.16 -11.46 10.07
CA CYS A 56 -1.34 -10.72 8.82
C CYS A 56 -0.53 -11.36 7.68
N ASN A 57 -0.91 -12.57 7.27
CA ASN A 57 -0.14 -13.43 6.36
C ASN A 57 -0.46 -13.22 4.87
N ASP A 58 -1.47 -12.42 4.54
CA ASP A 58 -1.89 -12.22 3.15
C ASP A 58 -2.43 -10.79 2.94
N VAL A 59 -1.70 -10.01 2.15
CA VAL A 59 -2.04 -8.63 1.78
C VAL A 59 -1.68 -8.33 0.33
N ASP A 60 -2.58 -7.61 -0.34
CA ASP A 60 -2.42 -7.20 -1.73
C ASP A 60 -2.26 -5.69 -1.86
N PHE A 61 -1.24 -5.27 -2.62
CA PHE A 61 -1.02 -3.87 -2.96
C PHE A 61 -1.25 -3.64 -4.45
N GLY A 62 -2.20 -2.76 -4.78
CA GLY A 62 -2.59 -2.57 -6.16
C GLY A 62 -3.72 -1.59 -6.41
N THR A 63 -4.15 -1.54 -7.67
CA THR A 63 -5.34 -0.82 -8.13
C THR A 63 -6.46 -1.80 -8.49
N GLY A 64 -7.58 -1.27 -8.98
CA GLY A 64 -8.80 -2.03 -9.24
C GLY A 64 -9.62 -2.23 -7.97
N ALA A 65 -10.76 -2.89 -8.13
CA ALA A 65 -11.59 -3.31 -7.01
C ALA A 65 -10.83 -4.37 -6.20
N ALA A 66 -10.73 -4.17 -4.88
CA ALA A 66 -10.04 -5.11 -3.99
C ALA A 66 -8.63 -5.47 -4.52
N CYS A 67 -7.83 -4.44 -4.87
CA CYS A 67 -6.44 -4.60 -5.34
C CYS A 67 -6.21 -5.63 -6.47
N ALA A 68 -7.24 -5.96 -7.28
CA ALA A 68 -7.19 -7.01 -8.27
C ALA A 68 -6.11 -6.82 -9.35
N THR A 69 -5.64 -5.59 -9.54
CA THR A 69 -4.45 -5.29 -10.36
C THR A 69 -3.27 -5.04 -9.45
N LEU A 70 -2.39 -6.02 -9.33
CA LEU A 70 -1.18 -5.92 -8.51
C LEU A 70 -0.14 -5.04 -9.19
N ASN A 71 -0.04 -3.78 -8.76
CA ASN A 71 0.93 -2.81 -9.29
C ASN A 71 2.26 -2.79 -8.54
N PHE A 72 2.32 -3.41 -7.35
CA PHE A 72 3.50 -3.37 -6.49
C PHE A 72 3.94 -4.77 -6.06
N LEU A 73 3.14 -5.43 -5.21
CA LEU A 73 3.48 -6.73 -4.66
C LEU A 73 2.20 -7.52 -4.35
N ASN A 74 2.19 -8.80 -4.72
CA ASN A 74 1.39 -9.81 -4.04
C ASN A 74 2.29 -10.36 -2.93
N ASN A 75 1.98 -10.05 -1.68
CA ASN A 75 2.79 -10.50 -0.56
C ASN A 75 2.11 -11.70 0.10
N GLU A 76 2.19 -12.86 -0.55
CA GLU A 76 1.70 -14.14 -0.01
C GLU A 76 2.45 -14.59 1.26
N THR A 77 3.55 -13.90 1.62
CA THR A 77 4.27 -14.08 2.90
C THR A 77 3.82 -13.10 4.00
N GLY A 78 2.99 -12.12 3.68
CA GLY A 78 2.39 -11.19 4.62
C GLY A 78 3.37 -10.27 5.35
N ILE A 79 2.85 -9.59 6.37
CA ILE A 79 3.52 -8.58 7.19
C ILE A 79 3.73 -9.07 8.63
N ILE A 80 3.76 -10.41 8.78
CA ILE A 80 3.66 -11.11 10.05
C ILE A 80 4.79 -10.82 11.03
N ASP A 81 5.95 -10.40 10.52
CA ASP A 81 7.15 -10.14 11.32
C ASP A 81 7.10 -8.80 12.05
N VAL A 82 6.10 -7.96 11.78
CA VAL A 82 5.84 -6.73 12.53
C VAL A 82 5.07 -7.09 13.81
N VAL A 83 5.78 -7.40 14.89
CA VAL A 83 5.21 -7.95 16.13
C VAL A 83 5.24 -7.00 17.32
N ALA A 84 6.02 -5.92 17.23
CA ALA A 84 6.17 -4.90 18.25
C ALA A 84 5.81 -3.49 17.73
N THR A 85 5.49 -2.58 18.63
CA THR A 85 5.04 -1.20 18.29
C THR A 85 6.13 -0.31 17.71
N ASP A 86 7.39 -0.69 17.89
CA ASP A 86 8.59 -0.05 17.37
C ASP A 86 9.16 -0.78 16.14
N ASP A 87 8.52 -1.87 15.69
CA ASP A 87 8.91 -2.54 14.47
C ASP A 87 8.60 -1.68 13.24
N PHE A 88 9.45 -1.87 12.24
CA PHE A 88 9.35 -1.26 10.93
C PHE A 88 9.58 -2.35 9.88
N MET A 89 8.79 -2.31 8.81
CA MET A 89 8.97 -3.17 7.65
C MET A 89 9.02 -2.32 6.39
N ARG A 90 10.05 -2.55 5.57
CA ARG A 90 10.18 -1.99 4.24
C ARG A 90 9.87 -3.07 3.22
N LEU A 91 8.86 -2.84 2.42
CA LEU A 91 8.52 -3.65 1.25
C LEU A 91 9.09 -2.95 0.02
N VAL A 92 9.78 -3.73 -0.82
CA VAL A 92 10.31 -3.29 -2.12
C VAL A 92 9.88 -4.31 -3.17
N THR A 93 9.70 -3.87 -4.41
CA THR A 93 9.40 -4.79 -5.50
C THR A 93 10.57 -5.77 -5.66
N SER A 94 10.28 -7.06 -5.80
CA SER A 94 11.31 -8.08 -6.04
C SER A 94 11.76 -8.13 -7.51
N SER A 95 11.10 -7.34 -8.37
CA SER A 95 11.38 -7.19 -9.79
C SER A 95 11.77 -5.75 -10.09
N ASP A 96 12.64 -5.58 -11.08
CA ASP A 96 12.95 -4.28 -11.68
C ASP A 96 11.83 -3.79 -12.63
N ASP A 97 10.83 -4.63 -12.89
CA ASP A 97 9.64 -4.26 -13.65
C ASP A 97 8.59 -3.61 -12.75
N PHE A 98 8.30 -2.34 -13.02
CA PHE A 98 7.24 -1.58 -12.33
C PHE A 98 5.99 -1.48 -13.20
N LYS A 99 4.81 -1.57 -12.57
CA LYS A 99 3.55 -1.29 -13.26
C LYS A 99 3.10 0.14 -12.98
N VAL A 100 2.92 0.89 -14.06
CA VAL A 100 2.43 2.26 -14.02
C VAL A 100 0.94 2.27 -13.61
N ILE A 101 0.59 3.23 -12.77
CA ILE A 101 -0.80 3.56 -12.44
C ILE A 101 -1.19 4.78 -13.26
N ASP A 102 -2.12 4.59 -14.18
CA ASP A 102 -2.63 5.65 -15.06
C ASP A 102 -3.63 6.53 -14.31
N GLY A 103 -3.25 7.77 -13.99
CA GLY A 103 -4.12 8.73 -13.33
C GLY A 103 -5.24 9.27 -14.23
N SER A 104 -5.22 8.97 -15.53
CA SER A 104 -6.28 9.30 -16.50
C SER A 104 -7.29 8.16 -16.70
N ALA A 105 -7.14 7.03 -16.01
CA ALA A 105 -8.08 5.92 -16.09
C ALA A 105 -9.52 6.35 -15.72
N ALA A 106 -10.51 5.82 -16.44
CA ALA A 106 -11.90 6.26 -16.32
C ALA A 106 -12.50 5.92 -14.94
N ALA A 107 -12.18 4.76 -14.39
CA ALA A 107 -12.66 4.35 -13.07
C ALA A 107 -11.74 4.87 -11.96
N ALA A 108 -12.32 5.35 -10.86
CA ALA A 108 -11.55 5.80 -9.70
C ALA A 108 -10.65 4.70 -9.12
N VAL A 109 -11.17 3.46 -9.06
CA VAL A 109 -10.46 2.32 -8.50
C VAL A 109 -9.15 1.98 -9.22
N ASP A 110 -9.03 2.35 -10.51
CA ASP A 110 -7.84 2.10 -11.32
C ASP A 110 -6.78 3.20 -11.18
N ARG A 111 -7.16 4.35 -10.62
CA ARG A 111 -6.28 5.50 -10.28
C ARG A 111 -5.85 5.51 -8.81
N GLU A 112 -6.42 4.60 -8.02
CA GLU A 112 -6.25 4.50 -6.58
C GLU A 112 -5.37 3.32 -6.23
N PHE A 113 -4.16 3.62 -5.80
CA PHE A 113 -3.29 2.64 -5.16
C PHE A 113 -3.78 2.39 -3.74
N GLY A 114 -3.98 1.12 -3.40
CA GLY A 114 -4.47 0.71 -2.10
C GLY A 114 -3.82 -0.56 -1.59
N ILE A 115 -4.23 -0.91 -0.38
CA ILE A 115 -3.97 -2.19 0.25
C ILE A 115 -5.29 -2.91 0.50
N GLN A 116 -5.33 -4.20 0.22
CA GLN A 116 -6.37 -5.08 0.71
C GLN A 116 -5.75 -6.04 1.72
N ILE A 117 -6.41 -6.15 2.86
CA ILE A 117 -6.12 -7.19 3.83
C ILE A 117 -6.95 -8.42 3.44
N ILE A 118 -6.29 -9.53 3.09
CA ILE A 118 -6.97 -10.80 2.78
C ILE A 118 -7.04 -11.63 4.05
N ALA A 119 -5.90 -11.73 4.74
CA ALA A 119 -5.81 -12.33 6.06
C ALA A 119 -5.10 -11.34 7.00
N GLY A 120 -5.90 -10.71 7.87
CA GLY A 120 -5.45 -9.69 8.81
C GLY A 120 -4.86 -10.23 10.11
N ALA A 121 -4.22 -9.33 10.86
CA ALA A 121 -3.66 -9.62 12.17
C ALA A 121 -4.71 -10.20 13.13
N THR A 122 -4.25 -11.07 14.03
CA THR A 122 -5.10 -11.73 15.04
C THR A 122 -5.85 -10.72 15.90
N ALA A 123 -5.23 -9.59 16.20
CA ALA A 123 -5.91 -8.46 16.83
C ALA A 123 -6.83 -7.75 15.83
N ALA A 124 -8.15 -7.92 16.00
CA ALA A 124 -9.17 -7.49 15.04
C ALA A 124 -9.14 -5.99 14.67
N ALA A 125 -8.64 -5.13 15.56
CA ALA A 125 -8.53 -3.68 15.34
C ALA A 125 -7.08 -3.18 15.29
N ALA A 126 -6.10 -4.06 15.03
CA ALA A 126 -4.73 -3.63 14.81
C ALA A 126 -4.66 -2.63 13.65
N THR A 127 -3.80 -1.64 13.78
CA THR A 127 -3.55 -0.59 12.78
C THR A 127 -2.05 -0.42 12.58
N ALA A 128 -1.66 0.12 11.44
CA ALA A 128 -0.29 0.56 11.17
C ALA A 128 -0.30 1.79 10.26
N THR A 129 0.77 2.58 10.31
CA THR A 129 0.99 3.63 9.31
C THR A 129 1.66 3.03 8.09
N ILE A 130 1.08 3.25 6.92
CA ILE A 130 1.62 2.87 5.63
C ILE A 130 2.07 4.12 4.90
N ASP A 131 3.37 4.20 4.63
CA ASP A 131 3.96 5.21 3.76
C ASP A 131 4.15 4.63 2.36
N VAL A 132 3.67 5.36 1.36
CA VAL A 132 3.86 5.00 -0.05
C VAL A 132 4.89 5.93 -0.65
N PHE A 133 5.95 5.37 -1.20
CA PHE A 133 6.99 6.12 -1.90
C PHE A 133 6.99 5.77 -3.38
N GLY A 134 7.32 6.78 -4.17
CA GLY A 134 7.34 6.67 -5.62
C GLY A 134 7.46 8.04 -6.24
N TYR A 135 7.12 8.13 -7.51
CA TYR A 135 7.13 9.39 -8.24
C TYR A 135 5.97 9.46 -9.21
N ILE A 136 5.63 10.68 -9.61
CA ILE A 136 4.67 10.95 -10.67
C ILE A 136 5.35 11.59 -11.88
N PHE A 137 4.75 11.47 -13.06
CA PHE A 137 5.19 12.16 -14.27
C PHE A 137 3.99 12.61 -15.12
#